data_AF-A0A415GEI0-F1
#
_entry.id   AF-A0A415GEI0-F1
#
_cell.length_a   1.000
_cell.length_b   1.000
_cell.length_c   1.000
_cell.angle_alpha   90.00
_cell.angle_beta   90.00
_cell.angle_gamma   90.00
#
_symmetry.space_group_name_H-M   'P 1'
#
loop_
_entity.id
_entity.type
_entity.pdbx_description
1 polymer ?
#
loop_
_entity_poly.entity_id
_entity_poly.type
_entity_poly.pdbx_seq_one_letter_code
_entity_poly.pdbx_strand_id
1 'polypeptide(L)'
;MTLCSLASSAQITLSPMYDAKESKATEGQKAIVEARLRSVITSMKLVSGYNSRFVLACKTVPLQTEVAGTKIAQRISATFAVGDARTKSCFGTSIVEFTGIGNTEEQALTNALKNIKNSPQLRKLVDKSKQRIIDYYNNNAASIIRKAQTLINGKQYEQALFELCAIPEDCNLYEQALEMMEKVYETAYGDESVQLSRKELGAACRKLADEYATNNCPESDCSLGWW
;
A
#
# COMPACT_ATOMS: atom_id res chain seq x y z
N MET A 1 17.37 -14.41 -30.14
CA MET A 1 16.35 -13.53 -29.52
C MET A 1 16.88 -13.13 -28.16
N THR A 2 17.49 -11.96 -28.07
CA THR A 2 18.04 -11.42 -26.82
C THR A 2 16.88 -11.08 -25.90
N LEU A 3 16.75 -11.81 -24.80
CA LEU A 3 15.84 -11.46 -23.71
C LEU A 3 16.23 -10.05 -23.25
N CYS A 4 15.38 -9.08 -23.58
CA CYS A 4 15.50 -7.72 -23.10
C CYS A 4 15.35 -7.80 -21.58
N SER A 5 16.46 -7.71 -20.84
CA SER A 5 16.42 -7.49 -19.40
C SER A 5 15.88 -6.08 -19.21
N LEU A 6 14.56 -5.98 -19.04
CA LEU A 6 13.96 -4.79 -18.49
C LEU A 6 14.49 -4.70 -17.06
N ALA A 7 15.53 -3.89 -16.87
CA ALA A 7 15.85 -3.35 -15.57
C ALA A 7 14.53 -2.77 -15.04
N SER A 8 13.95 -3.47 -14.07
CA SER A 8 12.81 -2.96 -13.33
C SER A 8 13.32 -1.70 -12.66
N SER A 9 12.98 -0.52 -13.20
CA SER A 9 13.19 0.72 -12.47
C SER A 9 12.54 0.52 -11.11
N ALA A 10 13.31 0.74 -10.05
CA ALA A 10 12.76 0.87 -8.71
C ALA A 10 11.49 1.74 -8.78
N GLN A 11 10.41 1.24 -8.20
CA GLN A 11 9.15 1.96 -8.16
C GLN A 11 8.35 1.53 -6.94
N ILE A 12 7.99 2.50 -6.11
CA ILE A 12 6.96 2.34 -5.07
C ILE A 12 5.72 1.68 -5.67
N THR A 13 5.45 0.45 -5.22
CA THR A 13 4.27 -0.34 -5.57
C THR A 13 3.14 0.01 -4.62
N LEU A 14 1.93 0.22 -5.16
CA LEU A 14 0.74 0.52 -4.36
C LEU A 14 -0.27 -0.64 -4.46
N SER A 15 -0.82 -1.05 -3.31
CA SER A 15 -1.95 -1.98 -3.26
C SER A 15 -3.25 -1.19 -3.11
N PRO A 16 -4.27 -1.48 -3.93
CA PRO A 16 -5.59 -0.92 -3.72
C PRO A 16 -6.19 -1.55 -2.46
N MET A 17 -6.83 -0.73 -1.62
CA MET A 17 -7.51 -1.19 -0.43
C MET A 17 -8.81 -0.42 -0.25
N TYR A 18 -9.88 -1.12 0.11
CA TYR A 18 -11.12 -0.48 0.55
C TYR A 18 -11.31 -0.71 2.05
N ASP A 19 -11.25 0.38 2.83
CA ASP A 19 -11.48 0.31 4.27
C ASP A 19 -12.98 0.29 4.55
N ALA A 20 -13.49 -0.93 4.68
CA ALA A 20 -14.90 -1.21 4.86
C ALA A 20 -15.30 -1.40 6.33
N LYS A 21 -14.41 -1.21 7.32
CA LYS A 21 -14.66 -1.59 8.73
C LYS A 21 -15.96 -0.98 9.29
N GLU A 22 -16.34 0.20 8.82
CA GLU A 22 -17.58 0.90 9.23
C GLU A 22 -18.66 0.93 8.15
N SER A 23 -18.40 0.35 6.97
CA SER A 23 -19.32 0.41 5.83
C SER A 23 -20.18 -0.86 5.72
N LYS A 24 -21.47 -0.71 5.38
CA LYS A 24 -22.35 -1.83 5.00
C LYS A 24 -22.04 -2.39 3.60
N ALA A 25 -20.84 -2.16 3.07
CA ALA A 25 -20.50 -2.53 1.71
C ALA A 25 -20.33 -4.05 1.57
N THR A 26 -20.95 -4.61 0.53
CA THR A 26 -20.82 -6.04 0.20
C THR A 26 -19.44 -6.35 -0.36
N GLU A 27 -19.00 -7.61 -0.32
CA GLU A 27 -17.71 -8.03 -0.92
C GLU A 27 -17.61 -7.64 -2.40
N GLY A 28 -18.72 -7.72 -3.15
CA GLY A 28 -18.77 -7.25 -4.53
C GLY A 28 -18.51 -5.75 -4.66
N GLN A 29 -19.00 -4.93 -3.73
CA GLN A 29 -18.73 -3.49 -3.71
C GLN A 29 -17.28 -3.18 -3.33
N LYS A 30 -16.68 -3.94 -2.40
CA LYS A 30 -15.23 -3.81 -2.08
C LYS A 30 -14.38 -4.09 -3.31
N ALA A 31 -14.65 -5.21 -4.00
CA ALA A 31 -13.96 -5.59 -5.23
C ALA A 31 -14.10 -4.55 -6.35
N ILE A 32 -15.28 -3.91 -6.48
CA ILE A 32 -15.48 -2.79 -7.41
C ILE A 32 -14.52 -1.65 -7.07
N VAL A 33 -14.47 -1.21 -5.81
CA VAL A 33 -13.60 -0.10 -5.42
C VAL A 33 -12.14 -0.44 -5.67
N GLU A 34 -11.68 -1.62 -5.24
CA GLU A 34 -10.30 -2.06 -5.46
C GLU A 34 -9.94 -2.12 -6.95
N ALA A 35 -10.84 -2.60 -7.82
CA ALA A 35 -10.65 -2.59 -9.26
C ALA A 35 -10.53 -1.16 -9.82
N ARG A 36 -11.33 -0.21 -9.31
CA ARG A 36 -11.22 1.21 -9.71
C ARG A 36 -9.92 1.83 -9.24
N LEU A 37 -9.51 1.60 -8.00
CA LEU A 37 -8.22 2.06 -7.49
C LEU A 37 -7.04 1.45 -8.26
N ARG A 38 -7.10 0.16 -8.59
CA ARG A 38 -6.13 -0.51 -9.46
C ARG A 38 -6.02 0.19 -10.81
N SER A 39 -7.15 0.52 -11.43
CA SER A 39 -7.18 1.27 -12.68
C SER A 39 -6.56 2.68 -12.56
N VAL A 40 -6.73 3.36 -11.41
CA VAL A 40 -6.07 4.63 -11.13
C VAL A 40 -4.55 4.44 -11.07
N ILE A 41 -4.07 3.47 -10.28
CA ILE A 41 -2.64 3.17 -10.13
C ILE A 41 -1.99 2.86 -11.49
N THR A 42 -2.57 1.94 -12.26
CA THR A 42 -2.01 1.54 -13.56
C THR A 42 -2.05 2.65 -14.60
N SER A 43 -3.06 3.53 -14.56
CA SER A 43 -3.12 4.70 -15.45
C SER A 43 -2.00 5.71 -15.23
N MET A 44 -1.36 5.66 -14.06
CA MET A 44 -0.20 6.48 -13.70
C MET A 44 1.13 5.78 -13.99
N LYS A 45 1.10 4.65 -14.71
CA LYS A 45 2.27 3.81 -15.00
C LYS A 45 2.98 3.30 -13.72
N LEU A 46 2.22 3.16 -12.63
CA LEU A 46 2.69 2.54 -11.39
C LEU A 46 2.32 1.06 -11.37
N VAL A 47 3.15 0.24 -10.72
CA VAL A 47 2.81 -1.15 -10.42
C VAL A 47 1.73 -1.18 -9.33
N SER A 48 0.64 -1.89 -9.63
CA SER A 48 -0.39 -2.20 -8.64
C SER A 48 -0.17 -3.59 -8.06
N GLY A 49 0.31 -3.64 -6.82
CA GLY A 49 0.65 -4.88 -6.13
C GLY A 49 -0.54 -5.53 -5.42
N TYR A 50 -0.26 -6.68 -4.83
CA TYR A 50 -1.11 -7.34 -3.84
C TYR A 50 -0.37 -7.35 -2.51
N ASN A 51 -1.05 -6.96 -1.43
CA ASN A 51 -0.48 -6.89 -0.07
C ASN A 51 0.86 -6.12 0.02
N SER A 52 1.05 -5.10 -0.83
CA SER A 52 2.24 -4.26 -0.71
C SER A 52 2.17 -3.36 0.52
N ARG A 53 3.33 -3.04 1.08
CA ARG A 53 3.48 -2.12 2.21
C ARG A 53 2.70 -0.80 2.02
N PHE A 54 2.86 -0.19 0.85
CA PHE A 54 2.17 1.05 0.53
C PHE A 54 0.81 0.75 -0.10
N VAL A 55 -0.19 1.51 0.31
CA VAL A 55 -1.57 1.33 -0.13
C VAL A 55 -2.13 2.62 -0.69
N LEU A 56 -2.96 2.50 -1.72
CA LEU A 56 -3.95 3.51 -2.08
C LEU A 56 -5.27 3.01 -1.50
N ALA A 57 -5.70 3.63 -0.41
CA ALA A 57 -6.88 3.26 0.33
C ALA A 57 -8.06 4.18 0.00
N CYS A 58 -9.27 3.65 0.15
CA CYS A 58 -10.52 4.39 0.03
C CYS A 58 -11.46 4.03 1.20
N LYS A 59 -12.04 5.03 1.85
CA LYS A 59 -13.16 4.91 2.79
C LYS A 59 -14.31 5.74 2.24
N THR A 60 -15.53 5.21 2.23
CA THR A 60 -16.71 5.97 1.78
C THR A 60 -17.73 6.15 2.90
N VAL A 61 -18.33 7.33 2.93
CA VAL A 61 -19.41 7.71 3.86
C VAL A 61 -20.61 8.18 3.03
N PRO A 62 -21.83 7.65 3.27
CA PRO A 62 -23.03 8.18 2.63
C PRO A 62 -23.31 9.60 3.14
N LEU A 63 -23.59 10.54 2.23
CA LEU A 63 -23.90 11.93 2.59
C LEU A 63 -25.39 12.20 2.60
N GLN A 64 -26.04 11.94 1.47
CA GLN A 64 -27.44 12.27 1.25
C GLN A 64 -28.06 11.25 0.30
N THR A 65 -29.32 10.92 0.57
CA THR A 65 -30.14 10.06 -0.28
C THR A 65 -31.35 10.87 -0.72
N GLU A 66 -31.56 10.96 -2.04
CA GLU A 66 -32.70 11.65 -2.63
C GLU A 66 -33.56 10.65 -3.39
N VAL A 67 -34.88 10.79 -3.27
CA VAL A 67 -35.85 9.98 -4.01
C VAL A 67 -36.45 10.84 -5.11
N ALA A 68 -36.21 10.47 -6.37
CA ALA A 68 -36.72 11.14 -7.55
C ALA A 68 -37.65 10.18 -8.31
N GLY A 69 -38.95 10.26 -8.04
CA GLY A 69 -39.95 9.33 -8.58
C GLY A 69 -39.72 7.91 -8.05
N THR A 70 -39.42 6.97 -8.95
CA THR A 70 -39.12 5.56 -8.62
C THR A 70 -37.62 5.28 -8.47
N LYS A 71 -36.77 6.32 -8.53
CA LYS A 71 -35.31 6.19 -8.45
C LYS A 71 -34.77 6.75 -7.15
N ILE A 72 -33.68 6.16 -6.68
CA ILE A 72 -32.90 6.61 -5.53
C ILE A 72 -31.57 7.14 -6.04
N ALA A 73 -31.22 8.37 -5.68
CA ALA A 73 -29.92 8.97 -5.89
C ALA A 73 -29.16 8.99 -4.57
N GLN A 74 -28.05 8.24 -4.50
CA GLN A 74 -27.18 8.20 -3.33
C GLN A 74 -25.92 9.01 -3.61
N ARG A 75 -25.73 10.09 -2.84
CA ARG A 75 -24.46 10.83 -2.79
C ARG A 75 -23.58 10.25 -1.70
N ILE A 76 -22.32 10.00 -2.04
CA ILE A 76 -21.28 9.50 -1.14
C ILE A 76 -20.08 10.44 -1.16
N SER A 77 -19.42 10.57 -0.02
CA SER A 77 -18.09 11.14 0.10
C SER A 77 -17.08 10.00 0.17
N ALA A 78 -16.07 10.03 -0.68
CA ALA A 78 -14.98 9.06 -0.66
C ALA A 78 -13.69 9.78 -0.24
N THR A 79 -13.13 9.35 0.88
CA THR A 79 -11.79 9.75 1.32
C THR A 79 -10.79 8.75 0.76
N PHE A 80 -9.89 9.25 -0.06
CA PHE A 80 -8.77 8.50 -0.59
C PHE A 80 -7.51 8.89 0.16
N ALA A 81 -6.62 7.92 0.33
CA ALA A 81 -5.34 8.19 0.94
C ALA A 81 -4.25 7.26 0.45
N VAL A 82 -3.02 7.76 0.54
CA VAL A 82 -1.82 6.96 0.29
C VAL A 82 -0.99 6.92 1.56
N GLY A 83 -0.61 5.72 1.98
CA GLY A 83 0.14 5.54 3.21
C GLY A 83 0.86 4.20 3.29
N ASP A 84 1.60 4.00 4.39
CA ASP A 84 2.29 2.76 4.73
C ASP A 84 1.48 1.94 5.74
N ALA A 85 0.86 0.86 5.27
CA ALA A 85 -0.01 0.00 6.06
C ALA A 85 0.69 -0.66 7.26
N ARG A 86 2.03 -0.79 7.23
CA ARG A 86 2.82 -1.40 8.31
C ARG A 86 3.07 -0.44 9.47
N THR A 87 3.55 0.76 9.15
CA THR A 87 3.86 1.77 10.17
C THR A 87 2.65 2.60 10.58
N LYS A 88 1.51 2.42 9.90
CA LYS A 88 0.35 3.28 10.08
C LYS A 88 0.75 4.75 9.89
N SER A 89 1.49 5.06 8.82
CA SER A 89 1.78 6.45 8.39
C SER A 89 0.98 6.87 7.15
N CYS A 90 0.29 8.00 7.22
CA CYS A 90 -0.42 8.61 6.08
C CYS A 90 0.44 9.67 5.39
N PHE A 91 0.65 9.54 4.07
CA PHE A 91 1.44 10.48 3.29
C PHE A 91 0.59 11.49 2.51
N GLY A 92 -0.71 11.27 2.41
CA GLY A 92 -1.63 12.25 1.86
C GLY A 92 -3.04 11.72 1.75
N THR A 93 -3.99 12.66 1.69
CA THR A 93 -5.41 12.37 1.51
C THR A 93 -6.03 13.28 0.44
N SER A 94 -7.14 12.82 -0.13
CA SER A 94 -8.02 13.62 -0.99
C SER A 94 -9.45 13.14 -0.79
N ILE A 95 -10.39 14.07 -0.77
CA ILE A 95 -11.82 13.75 -0.67
C ILE A 95 -12.46 14.04 -2.03
N VAL A 96 -13.27 13.11 -2.52
CA VAL A 96 -14.06 13.27 -3.75
C VAL A 96 -15.44 12.71 -3.51
N GLU A 97 -16.46 13.43 -3.98
CA GLU A 97 -17.83 12.99 -3.87
C GLU A 97 -18.33 12.38 -5.18
N PHE A 98 -19.19 11.38 -5.04
CA PHE A 98 -19.81 10.67 -6.14
C PHE A 98 -21.30 10.52 -5.89
N THR A 99 -22.08 10.53 -6.96
CA THR A 99 -23.51 10.22 -6.91
C THR A 99 -23.78 9.01 -7.78
N GLY A 100 -24.60 8.09 -7.31
CA GLY A 100 -25.10 6.95 -8.07
C GLY A 100 -26.61 6.88 -8.01
N ILE A 101 -27.23 6.47 -9.11
CA ILE A 101 -28.69 6.38 -9.23
C ILE A 101 -29.07 4.90 -9.39
N GLY A 102 -30.05 4.43 -8.65
CA GLY A 102 -30.51 3.03 -8.67
C GLY A 102 -32.01 2.90 -8.41
N ASN A 103 -32.54 1.68 -8.57
CA ASN A 103 -33.92 1.38 -8.14
C ASN A 103 -33.99 1.07 -6.63
N THR A 104 -32.84 0.74 -6.03
CA THR A 104 -32.67 0.48 -4.59
C THR A 104 -31.46 1.26 -4.08
N GLU A 105 -31.35 1.47 -2.77
CA GLU A 105 -30.18 2.11 -2.14
C GLU A 105 -28.89 1.36 -2.46
N GLU A 106 -28.93 0.02 -2.44
CA GLU A 106 -27.78 -0.82 -2.79
C GLU A 106 -27.34 -0.63 -4.24
N GLN A 107 -28.28 -0.55 -5.19
CA GLN A 107 -27.97 -0.27 -6.58
C GLN A 107 -27.41 1.15 -6.75
N ALA A 108 -27.98 2.13 -6.05
CA ALA A 108 -27.51 3.52 -6.08
C ALA A 108 -26.07 3.62 -5.53
N LEU A 109 -25.78 2.98 -4.39
CA LEU A 109 -24.44 2.90 -3.81
C LEU A 109 -23.45 2.22 -4.77
N THR A 110 -23.83 1.06 -5.32
CA THR A 110 -22.99 0.33 -6.29
C THR A 110 -22.64 1.19 -7.50
N ASN A 111 -23.62 1.94 -8.01
CA ASN A 111 -23.40 2.86 -9.14
C ASN A 111 -22.56 4.08 -8.75
N ALA A 112 -22.66 4.56 -7.50
CA ALA A 112 -21.82 5.64 -6.98
C ALA A 112 -20.35 5.19 -6.88
N LEU A 113 -20.09 3.99 -6.35
CA LEU A 113 -18.74 3.42 -6.24
C LEU A 113 -18.12 3.17 -7.61
N LYS A 114 -18.91 2.76 -8.60
CA LYS A 114 -18.46 2.66 -10.01
C LYS A 114 -18.01 4.02 -10.57
N ASN A 115 -18.43 5.16 -10.02
CA ASN A 115 -18.00 6.47 -10.51
C ASN A 115 -16.61 6.91 -10.02
N ILE A 116 -15.98 6.15 -9.12
CA ILE A 116 -14.55 6.31 -8.80
C ILE A 116 -13.76 6.08 -10.08
N LYS A 117 -13.03 7.10 -10.53
CA LYS A 117 -12.28 7.11 -11.79
C LYS A 117 -10.98 7.90 -11.63
N ASN A 118 -10.08 7.75 -12.59
CA ASN A 118 -8.86 8.53 -12.67
C ASN A 118 -9.15 10.04 -12.81
N SER A 119 -9.20 10.74 -11.67
CA SER A 119 -9.42 12.18 -11.60
C SER A 119 -8.11 12.95 -11.42
N PRO A 120 -8.04 14.23 -11.83
CA PRO A 120 -6.88 15.08 -11.52
C PRO A 120 -6.53 15.12 -10.02
N GLN A 121 -7.54 15.09 -9.15
CA GLN A 121 -7.38 15.06 -7.70
C GLN A 121 -6.66 13.78 -7.25
N LEU A 122 -7.07 12.61 -7.75
CA LEU A 122 -6.43 11.33 -7.41
C LEU A 122 -5.01 11.22 -7.94
N ARG A 123 -4.75 11.69 -9.17
CA ARG A 123 -3.38 11.72 -9.71
C ARG A 123 -2.47 12.60 -8.87
N LYS A 124 -2.93 13.81 -8.55
CA LYS A 124 -2.19 14.75 -7.70
C LYS A 124 -1.94 14.19 -6.31
N LEU A 125 -2.90 13.47 -5.73
CA LEU A 125 -2.72 12.76 -4.45
C LEU A 125 -1.59 11.74 -4.57
N VAL A 126 -1.68 10.82 -5.52
CA VAL A 126 -0.71 9.73 -5.68
C VAL A 126 0.69 10.26 -5.98
N ASP A 127 0.83 11.23 -6.89
CA ASP A 127 2.13 11.83 -7.25
C ASP A 127 2.79 12.50 -6.04
N LYS A 128 2.04 13.33 -5.30
CA LYS A 128 2.55 14.01 -4.11
C LYS A 128 2.90 13.04 -3.00
N SER A 129 2.07 12.03 -2.78
CA SER A 129 2.31 11.05 -1.74
C SER A 129 3.52 10.17 -2.04
N LYS A 130 3.76 9.82 -3.31
CA LYS A 130 4.99 9.11 -3.72
C LYS A 130 6.24 9.91 -3.32
N GLN A 131 6.27 11.20 -3.63
CA GLN A 131 7.40 12.05 -3.25
C GLN A 131 7.56 12.10 -1.72
N ARG A 132 6.46 12.27 -0.98
CA ARG A 132 6.48 12.29 0.49
C ARG A 132 6.96 10.97 1.11
N ILE A 133 6.63 9.83 0.51
CA ILE A 133 7.18 8.52 0.93
C ILE A 133 8.70 8.55 0.79
N ILE A 134 9.21 8.90 -0.40
CA ILE A 134 10.66 8.96 -0.67
C ILE A 134 11.35 9.92 0.31
N ASP A 135 10.80 11.13 0.48
CA ASP A 135 11.34 12.14 1.39
C ASP A 135 11.39 11.62 2.83
N TYR A 136 10.31 10.99 3.30
CA TYR A 136 10.24 10.42 4.64
C TYR A 136 11.32 9.36 4.85
N TYR A 137 11.43 8.38 3.95
CA TYR A 137 12.42 7.32 4.13
C TYR A 137 13.84 7.82 3.93
N ASN A 138 14.11 8.76 3.03
CA ASN A 138 15.42 9.39 2.92
C ASN A 138 15.81 10.11 4.21
N ASN A 139 14.88 10.85 4.82
CA ASN A 139 15.14 11.57 6.08
C ASN A 139 15.31 10.63 7.29
N ASN A 140 14.73 9.43 7.25
CA ASN A 140 14.71 8.50 8.38
C ASN A 140 15.62 7.27 8.21
N ALA A 141 16.13 6.99 7.01
CA ALA A 141 16.86 5.76 6.71
C ALA A 141 18.08 5.55 7.60
N ALA A 142 18.84 6.60 7.90
CA ALA A 142 19.98 6.50 8.83
C ALA A 142 19.55 6.08 10.25
N SER A 143 18.36 6.49 10.69
CA SER A 143 17.80 6.06 11.98
C SER A 143 17.31 4.62 11.93
N ILE A 144 16.64 4.23 10.84
CA ILE A 144 16.18 2.85 10.60
C ILE A 144 17.37 1.89 10.59
N ILE A 145 18.45 2.23 9.87
CA ILE A 145 19.69 1.44 9.81
C ILE A 145 20.33 1.28 11.19
N ARG A 146 20.43 2.37 11.99
CA ARG A 146 20.96 2.28 13.35
C ARG A 146 20.12 1.38 14.24
N LYS A 147 18.79 1.48 14.16
CA LYS A 147 17.86 0.61 14.90
C LYS A 147 18.05 -0.85 14.50
N ALA A 148 18.13 -1.13 13.19
CA ALA A 148 18.41 -2.48 12.69
C ALA A 148 19.75 -3.00 13.22
N GLN A 149 20.81 -2.19 13.23
CA GLN A 149 22.11 -2.61 13.78
C GLN A 149 22.02 -3.01 15.26
N THR A 150 21.26 -2.28 16.07
CA THR A 150 21.01 -2.66 17.48
C THR A 150 20.31 -4.01 17.58
N LEU A 151 19.28 -4.24 16.75
CA LEU A 151 18.55 -5.51 16.71
C LEU A 151 19.45 -6.68 16.28
N ILE A 152 20.33 -6.47 15.29
CA ILE A 152 21.31 -7.45 14.83
C ILE A 152 22.25 -7.85 15.97
N ASN A 153 22.79 -6.85 16.69
CA ASN A 153 23.66 -7.11 17.83
C ASN A 153 22.95 -7.89 18.96
N GLY A 154 21.64 -7.67 19.10
CA GLY A 154 20.76 -8.43 19.99
C GLY A 154 20.29 -9.78 19.44
N LYS A 155 20.77 -10.20 18.27
CA LYS A 155 20.35 -11.43 17.54
C LYS A 155 18.85 -11.47 17.19
N GLN A 156 18.19 -10.32 17.14
CA GLN A 156 16.79 -10.16 16.77
C GLN A 156 16.67 -10.01 15.23
N TYR A 157 17.05 -11.05 14.50
CA TYR A 157 17.26 -10.96 13.05
C TYR A 157 15.99 -10.68 12.24
N GLU A 158 14.87 -11.34 12.56
CA GLU A 158 13.59 -11.11 11.86
C GLU A 158 13.13 -9.65 11.99
N GLN A 159 13.25 -9.09 13.20
CA GLN A 159 12.90 -7.70 13.46
C GLN A 159 13.88 -6.74 12.77
N ALA A 160 15.17 -7.07 12.72
CA ALA A 160 16.15 -6.29 11.96
C ALA A 160 15.82 -6.27 10.46
N LEU A 161 15.46 -7.41 9.87
CA LEU A 161 15.03 -7.52 8.48
C LEU A 161 13.75 -6.70 8.22
N PHE A 162 12.78 -6.73 9.16
CA PHE A 162 11.57 -5.91 9.08
C PHE A 162 11.87 -4.40 9.04
N GLU A 163 12.84 -3.93 9.83
CA GLU A 163 13.28 -2.53 9.78
C GLU A 163 14.01 -2.20 8.48
N LEU A 164 14.98 -3.03 8.05
CA LEU A 164 15.78 -2.77 6.86
C LEU A 164 14.95 -2.79 5.58
N CYS A 165 14.03 -3.74 5.44
CA CYS A 165 13.16 -3.84 4.26
C CYS A 165 12.15 -2.69 4.18
N ALA A 166 12.08 -1.83 5.20
CA ALA A 166 11.24 -0.65 5.19
C ALA A 166 11.72 0.42 4.23
N ILE A 167 13.03 0.47 3.95
CA ILE A 167 13.64 1.45 3.07
C ILE A 167 13.30 1.07 1.61
N PRO A 168 12.51 1.88 0.89
CA PRO A 168 12.15 1.60 -0.50
C PRO A 168 13.36 1.62 -1.42
N GLU A 169 13.28 0.89 -2.54
CA GLU A 169 14.32 0.85 -3.58
C GLU A 169 14.64 2.22 -4.18
N ASP A 170 13.67 3.15 -4.13
CA ASP A 170 13.80 4.54 -4.61
C ASP A 170 14.57 5.47 -3.64
N CYS A 171 15.04 4.98 -2.49
CA CYS A 171 15.67 5.80 -1.44
C CYS A 171 17.20 5.70 -1.42
N ASN A 172 17.86 6.77 -0.99
CA ASN A 172 19.30 6.97 -1.12
C ASN A 172 20.16 5.93 -0.36
N LEU A 173 19.64 5.37 0.73
CA LEU A 173 20.34 4.36 1.54
C LEU A 173 19.81 2.93 1.31
N TYR A 174 19.08 2.70 0.22
CA TYR A 174 18.56 1.38 -0.11
C TYR A 174 19.69 0.35 -0.27
N GLU A 175 20.75 0.68 -1.02
CA GLU A 175 21.87 -0.24 -1.25
C GLU A 175 22.56 -0.64 0.06
N GLN A 176 22.77 0.31 0.97
CA GLN A 176 23.31 0.03 2.29
C GLN A 176 22.39 -0.86 3.12
N ALA A 177 21.07 -0.61 3.07
CA ALA A 177 20.10 -1.47 3.74
C ALA A 177 20.11 -2.89 3.17
N LEU A 178 20.25 -3.03 1.84
CA LEU A 178 20.31 -4.31 1.15
C LEU A 178 21.56 -5.12 1.53
N GLU A 179 22.73 -4.50 1.55
CA GLU A 179 23.97 -5.14 2.04
C GLU A 179 23.85 -5.61 3.51
N MET A 180 23.14 -4.85 4.35
CA MET A 180 22.87 -5.27 5.72
C MET A 180 21.89 -6.44 5.77
N MET A 181 20.85 -6.45 4.92
CA MET A 181 19.90 -7.57 4.81
C MET A 181 20.61 -8.85 4.38
N GLU A 182 21.54 -8.77 3.41
CA GLU A 182 22.40 -9.87 2.97
C GLU A 182 23.10 -10.53 4.16
N LYS A 183 23.85 -9.74 4.94
CA LYS A 183 24.61 -10.24 6.10
C LYS A 183 23.71 -10.84 7.18
N VAL A 184 22.56 -10.22 7.44
CA VAL A 184 21.62 -10.71 8.46
C VAL A 184 21.01 -12.04 8.03
N TYR A 185 20.58 -12.13 6.77
CA TYR A 185 19.99 -13.34 6.23
C TYR A 185 20.98 -14.51 6.27
N GLU A 186 22.22 -14.29 5.81
CA GLU A 186 23.30 -15.28 5.89
C GLU A 186 23.58 -15.73 7.33
N THR A 187 23.58 -14.80 8.29
CA THR A 187 23.85 -15.11 9.69
C THR A 187 22.69 -15.88 10.35
N ALA A 188 21.45 -15.56 9.99
CA ALA A 188 20.26 -16.12 10.63
C ALA A 188 19.83 -17.48 10.04
N TYR A 189 20.05 -17.68 8.74
CA TYR A 189 19.53 -18.83 7.98
C TYR A 189 20.63 -19.61 7.25
N GLY A 190 21.91 -19.34 7.57
CA GLY A 190 23.07 -19.96 6.96
C GLY A 190 23.25 -21.43 7.35
N ASP A 191 22.45 -22.30 6.75
CA ASP A 191 22.98 -23.53 6.17
C ASP A 191 22.21 -23.86 4.87
N GLU A 192 22.96 -24.21 3.83
CA GLU A 192 22.57 -24.65 2.47
C GLU A 192 22.11 -23.61 1.40
N SER A 193 23.07 -23.26 0.53
CA SER A 193 22.94 -23.41 -0.94
C SER A 193 22.11 -22.44 -1.82
N VAL A 194 21.51 -21.37 -1.30
CA VAL A 194 20.86 -20.39 -2.21
C VAL A 194 21.69 -19.12 -2.32
N GLN A 195 22.56 -19.08 -3.34
CA GLN A 195 23.05 -17.81 -3.88
C GLN A 195 21.86 -17.08 -4.53
N LEU A 196 21.05 -16.42 -3.71
CA LEU A 196 19.99 -15.55 -4.20
C LEU A 196 20.66 -14.36 -4.87
N SER A 197 20.19 -14.00 -6.07
CA SER A 197 20.50 -12.69 -6.60
C SER A 197 20.00 -11.61 -5.64
N ARG A 198 20.62 -10.42 -5.67
CA ARG A 198 20.22 -9.30 -4.79
C ARG A 198 18.71 -8.99 -4.85
N LYS A 199 18.10 -9.16 -6.03
CA LYS A 199 16.65 -9.00 -6.23
C LYS A 199 15.83 -10.07 -5.51
N GLU A 200 16.25 -11.33 -5.60
CA GLU A 200 15.56 -12.45 -4.96
C GLU A 200 15.72 -12.40 -3.45
N LEU A 201 16.88 -12.00 -2.96
CA LEU A 201 17.08 -11.76 -1.53
C LEU A 201 16.18 -10.65 -1.02
N GLY A 202 16.13 -9.49 -1.71
CA GLY A 202 15.21 -8.42 -1.34
C GLY A 202 13.75 -8.88 -1.28
N ALA A 203 13.35 -9.78 -2.18
CA ALA A 203 12.02 -10.39 -2.15
C ALA A 203 11.83 -11.35 -0.96
N ALA A 204 12.83 -12.19 -0.65
CA ALA A 204 12.80 -13.10 0.49
C ALA A 204 12.72 -12.35 1.82
N CYS A 205 13.55 -11.32 2.02
CA CYS A 205 13.51 -10.47 3.21
C CYS A 205 12.17 -9.75 3.37
N ARG A 206 11.58 -9.27 2.26
CA ARG A 206 10.22 -8.69 2.29
C ARG A 206 9.19 -9.71 2.74
N LYS A 207 9.24 -10.94 2.24
CA LYS A 207 8.32 -12.01 2.66
C LYS A 207 8.43 -12.29 4.16
N LEU A 208 9.66 -12.42 4.69
CA LEU A 208 9.88 -12.62 6.12
C LEU A 208 9.37 -11.44 6.95
N ALA A 209 9.57 -10.21 6.47
CA ALA A 209 9.03 -9.02 7.11
C ALA A 209 7.49 -8.96 7.04
N ASP A 210 6.89 -9.45 5.96
CA ASP A 210 5.44 -9.60 5.83
C ASP A 210 4.91 -10.58 6.88
N GLU A 211 5.53 -11.75 7.01
CA GLU A 211 5.21 -12.77 8.02
C GLU A 211 5.37 -12.23 9.45
N TYR A 212 6.49 -11.56 9.74
CA TYR A 212 6.73 -10.91 11.03
C TYR A 212 5.65 -9.87 11.37
N ALA A 213 5.25 -9.05 10.39
CA ALA A 213 4.20 -8.07 10.59
C ALA A 213 2.85 -8.72 10.87
N THR A 214 2.48 -9.78 10.14
CA THR A 214 1.22 -10.50 10.35
C THR A 214 1.17 -11.14 11.74
N ASN A 215 2.28 -11.74 12.19
CA ASN A 215 2.35 -12.40 13.50
C ASN A 215 2.33 -11.41 14.67
N ASN A 216 2.83 -10.20 14.46
CA ASN A 216 3.00 -9.20 15.52
C ASN A 216 1.99 -8.05 15.44
N CYS A 217 1.22 -7.96 14.36
CA CYS A 217 0.11 -7.02 14.14
C CYS A 217 -1.05 -7.79 13.47
N PRO A 218 -1.92 -8.46 14.26
CA PRO A 218 -2.96 -9.32 13.71
C PRO A 218 -3.96 -8.54 12.85
N GLU A 219 -4.45 -9.18 11.79
CA GLU A 219 -5.40 -8.63 10.80
C GLU A 219 -6.70 -8.03 11.39
N SER A 220 -7.03 -8.35 12.65
CA SER A 220 -8.12 -7.68 13.38
C SER A 220 -7.89 -6.16 13.51
N ASP A 221 -6.65 -5.69 13.38
CA ASP A 221 -6.25 -4.29 13.41
C ASP A 221 -6.06 -3.67 12.00
N CYS A 222 -6.70 -4.25 10.97
CA CYS A 222 -6.75 -3.76 9.57
C CYS A 222 -7.37 -2.37 9.37
N SER A 223 -7.49 -1.54 10.41
CA SER A 223 -7.76 -0.11 10.24
C SER A 223 -6.43 0.53 9.94
N LEU A 224 -6.39 1.34 8.89
CA LEU A 224 -5.18 2.11 8.59
C LEU A 224 -4.92 3.16 9.67
N GLY A 225 -5.92 3.50 10.49
CA GLY A 225 -5.77 4.38 11.66
C GLY A 225 -5.55 5.85 11.28
N TRP A 226 -5.85 6.20 10.02
CA TRP A 226 -5.56 7.51 9.43
C TRP A 226 -6.80 8.38 9.20
N TRP A 227 -8.00 7.86 9.46
CA TRP A 227 -9.31 8.48 9.23
C TRP A 227 -10.41 7.88 10.10
#